data_AF-A0A0D6JMC0-F1
#
_entry.id   AF-A0A0D6JMC0-F1
#
_cell.length_a   1.000
_cell.length_b   1.000
_cell.length_c   1.000
_cell.angle_alpha   90.00
_cell.angle_beta   90.00
_cell.angle_gamma   90.00
#
_symmetry.space_group_name_H-M   'P 1'
#
loop_
_entity.id
_entity.type
_entity.pdbx_description
1 polymer ?
#
loop_
_entity_poly.entity_id
_entity_poly.type
_entity_poly.pdbx_seq_one_letter_code
_entity_poly.pdbx_strand_id
1 'polypeptide(L)' 'MMLLDSESRKSSCLNCGSHVTRDFRRVYGDREDRAHRCHECDTLVRLQRGSAGGLDVPIPGPWDGAPGRHGGNPERWQ' A
#
# COMPACT_ATOMS: atom_id res chain seq x y z
N MET A 1 -21.60 16.72 14.30
CA MET A 1 -20.19 16.36 14.59
C MET A 1 -19.92 14.99 13.93
N MET A 2 -19.49 14.95 12.66
CA MET A 2 -19.31 13.69 11.89
C MET A 2 -18.10 13.74 10.93
N LEU A 3 -17.38 14.87 10.85
CA LEU A 3 -16.27 15.04 9.90
C LEU A 3 -14.99 14.32 10.35
N LEU A 4 -14.79 14.09 11.66
CA LEU A 4 -13.57 13.47 12.21
C LEU A 4 -13.53 11.94 11.99
N ASP A 5 -14.66 11.25 12.14
CA ASP A 5 -14.76 9.79 11.91
C ASP A 5 -14.52 9.37 10.46
N SER A 6 -14.91 10.23 9.51
CA SER A 6 -14.65 9.97 8.09
C SER A 6 -13.15 10.04 7.79
N GLU A 7 -12.45 11.07 8.28
CA GLU A 7 -11.01 11.19 8.04
C GLU A 7 -10.20 10.14 8.79
N SER A 8 -10.60 9.76 10.00
CA SER A 8 -9.93 8.69 10.75
C SER A 8 -10.03 7.35 10.00
N ARG A 9 -11.22 6.98 9.50
CA ARG A 9 -11.41 5.76 8.69
C ARG A 9 -10.61 5.76 7.40
N LYS A 10 -10.48 6.92 6.75
CA LYS A 10 -9.69 7.02 5.53
C LYS A 10 -8.20 6.96 5.82
N SER A 11 -7.75 7.33 7.02
CA SER A 11 -6.33 7.35 7.41
C SER A 11 -5.68 5.98 7.64
N SER A 12 -6.37 4.88 7.35
CA SER A 12 -5.83 3.51 7.50
C SER A 12 -5.82 2.76 6.18
N CYS A 13 -4.74 2.02 5.93
CA CYS A 13 -4.65 1.07 4.83
C CYS A 13 -5.67 -0.05 5.03
N LEU A 14 -6.51 -0.31 4.03
CA LEU A 14 -7.58 -1.32 4.11
C LEU A 14 -7.05 -2.75 4.13
N ASN A 15 -5.79 -2.98 3.74
CA ASN A 15 -5.17 -4.31 3.73
C ASN A 15 -4.41 -4.64 5.02
N CYS A 16 -3.61 -3.72 5.55
CA CYS A 16 -2.75 -4.00 6.71
C CYS A 16 -3.04 -3.14 7.95
N GLY A 17 -3.98 -2.20 7.86
CA GLY A 17 -4.36 -1.30 8.97
C GLY A 17 -3.37 -0.17 9.25
N SER A 18 -2.16 -0.18 8.68
CA SER A 18 -1.15 0.87 8.88
C SER A 18 -1.69 2.26 8.52
N HIS A 19 -1.24 3.27 9.25
CA HIS A 19 -1.61 4.65 8.99
C HIS A 19 -1.14 5.11 7.60
N VAL A 20 -1.99 5.86 6.89
CA VAL A 20 -1.71 6.48 5.60
C VAL A 20 -2.08 7.96 5.64
N THR A 21 -1.19 8.80 5.13
CA THR A 21 -1.40 10.24 5.11
C THR A 21 -2.47 10.62 4.10
N ARG A 22 -3.06 11.81 4.27
CA ARG A 22 -4.00 12.37 3.29
C ARG A 22 -3.36 12.51 1.91
N ASP A 23 -2.12 12.95 1.83
CA ASP A 23 -1.42 13.16 0.56
C ASP A 23 -1.12 11.84 -0.14
N PHE A 24 -0.78 10.78 0.61
CA PHE A 24 -0.64 9.44 0.05
C PHE A 24 -1.93 8.99 -0.63
N ARG A 25 -3.07 9.13 0.06
CA ARG A 25 -4.39 8.72 -0.44
C ARG A 25 -4.84 9.53 -1.65
N ARG A 26 -4.55 10.83 -1.66
CA ARG A 26 -4.86 11.71 -2.79
C ARG A 26 -4.13 11.29 -4.07
N VAL A 27 -2.91 10.77 -3.96
CA VAL A 27 -2.08 10.41 -5.12
C VAL A 27 -2.30 8.96 -5.54
N TYR A 28 -2.35 8.05 -4.57
CA TYR A 28 -2.32 6.61 -4.82
C TYR A 28 -3.62 5.89 -4.46
N GLY A 29 -4.54 6.54 -3.75
CA GLY A 29 -5.80 5.96 -3.31
C GLY A 29 -6.83 5.81 -4.42
N ASP A 30 -7.97 5.23 -4.07
CA ASP A 30 -9.12 5.09 -4.97
C ASP A 30 -9.88 6.42 -5.14
N ARG A 31 -10.98 6.38 -5.89
CA ARG A 31 -11.84 7.55 -6.15
C ARG A 31 -12.47 8.17 -4.90
N GLU A 32 -12.41 7.49 -3.75
CA GLU A 32 -12.95 7.96 -2.47
C GLU A 32 -11.85 8.42 -1.49
N ASP A 33 -10.61 8.54 -1.97
CA ASP A 33 -9.39 8.78 -1.18
C ASP A 33 -9.12 7.66 -0.14
N ARG A 34 -9.36 6.39 -0.48
CA ARG A 34 -9.02 5.23 0.37
C ARG A 34 -7.82 4.46 -0.20
N ALA A 35 -6.95 3.99 0.69
CA ALA A 35 -5.79 3.18 0.31
C ALA A 35 -6.04 1.69 0.55
N HIS A 36 -6.03 0.89 -0.52
CA HIS A 36 -6.12 -0.57 -0.45
C HIS A 36 -4.77 -1.24 -0.17
N ARG A 37 -3.67 -0.55 -0.46
CA ARG A 37 -2.29 -0.96 -0.17
C ARG A 37 -1.50 0.28 0.27
N CYS A 38 -0.36 0.09 0.95
CA CYS A 38 0.50 1.18 1.41
C CYS A 38 1.99 0.80 1.32
N HIS A 39 2.89 1.73 1.63
CA HIS A 39 4.34 1.49 1.63
C HIS A 39 4.80 0.38 2.59
N GLU A 40 4.03 0.09 3.65
CA GLU A 40 4.35 -0.98 4.60
C GLU A 40 4.06 -2.38 4.06
N CYS A 41 3.01 -2.52 3.23
CA CYS A 41 2.53 -3.83 2.77
C CYS A 41 2.65 -4.04 1.26
N ASP A 42 3.17 -3.07 0.52
CA ASP A 42 3.32 -3.16 -0.93
C ASP A 42 4.59 -2.45 -1.40
N THR A 43 4.99 -2.71 -2.63
CA THR A 43 6.19 -2.13 -3.24
C THR A 43 5.87 -0.82 -3.95
N LEU A 44 6.83 0.12 -3.96
CA LEU A 44 6.69 1.38 -4.69
C LEU A 44 6.34 1.16 -6.18
N VAL A 45 6.88 0.11 -6.81
CA VAL A 45 6.61 -0.21 -8.21
C VAL A 45 5.13 -0.57 -8.43
N ARG A 46 4.53 -1.36 -7.54
CA ARG A 46 3.10 -1.69 -7.60
C ARG A 46 2.23 -0.47 -7.28
N LEU A 47 2.62 0.33 -6.28
CA LEU A 47 1.93 1.56 -5.91
C LEU A 47 1.87 2.56 -7.07
N GLN A 48 2.98 2.76 -7.79
CA GLN A 48 3.04 3.62 -8.99
C GLN A 48 2.16 3.10 -10.14
N ARG A 49 1.83 1.80 -10.15
CA ARG A 49 0.90 1.19 -11.11
C ARG A 49 -0.54 1.14 -10.59
N GLY A 50 -0.81 1.73 -9.43
CA GLY A 50 -2.16 1.91 -8.89
C GLY A 50 -2.65 0.80 -7.97
N SER A 51 -1.77 -0.08 -7.46
CA SER A 51 -2.20 -1.13 -6.51
C SER A 51 -2.87 -0.57 -5.24
N ALA A 52 -2.44 0.61 -4.78
CA ALA A 52 -3.07 1.30 -3.65
C ALA A 52 -4.50 1.79 -3.95
N GLY A 53 -4.83 2.02 -5.22
CA GLY A 53 -6.19 2.36 -5.66
C GLY A 53 -7.08 1.13 -5.83
N GLY A 54 -6.59 -0.07 -5.50
CA GLY A 54 -7.30 -1.33 -5.69
C GLY A 54 -7.19 -1.89 -7.11
N LEU A 55 -6.28 -1.37 -7.95
CA LEU A 55 -6.04 -1.94 -9.27
C LEU A 55 -5.25 -3.25 -9.16
N ASP A 56 -5.62 -4.22 -9.99
CA ASP A 56 -4.81 -5.40 -10.19
C ASP A 56 -3.57 -5.06 -11.02
N VAL A 57 -2.40 -5.40 -10.51
CA VAL A 57 -1.11 -5.05 -11.13
C VAL A 57 -0.37 -6.35 -11.43
N PRO A 58 0.04 -6.61 -12.68
CA PRO A 58 0.72 -7.84 -13.09
C PRO A 58 2.20 -7.84 -12.70
N ILE A 59 2.49 -7.49 -11.45
CA ILE A 59 3.80 -7.55 -10.81
C ILE A 59 3.59 -8.26 -9.49
N PRO A 60 4.27 -9.38 -9.22
CA PRO A 60 4.19 -10.06 -7.94
C PRO A 60 4.56 -9.11 -6.78
N GLY A 61 3.72 -9.10 -5.76
CA GLY A 61 3.83 -8.26 -4.59
C GLY A 61 4.55 -8.98 -3.46
N PRO A 62 4.80 -8.28 -2.34
CA PRO A 62 5.50 -8.85 -1.20
C PRO A 62 4.78 -10.07 -0.59
N TRP A 63 3.46 -10.13 -0.74
CA TRP A 63 2.60 -11.22 -0.23
C TRP A 63 2.53 -12.42 -1.17
N ASP A 64 2.95 -12.27 -2.43
CA ASP A 64 2.81 -13.31 -3.46
C ASP A 64 3.97 -14.34 -3.37
N GLY A 65 4.75 -14.33 -2.28
CA GLY A 65 5.90 -15.22 -2.07
C GLY A 65 7.02 -15.04 -3.09
N ALA A 66 7.01 -13.93 -3.84
CA ALA A 66 8.01 -13.68 -4.86
C ALA A 66 9.39 -13.51 -4.21
N PRO A 67 10.42 -14.27 -4.63
CA PRO A 67 11.77 -14.03 -4.15
C PRO A 67 12.15 -12.60 -4.51
N GLY A 68 12.54 -11.81 -3.51
CA GLY A 68 12.98 -10.43 -3.75
C GLY A 68 14.09 -10.37 -4.81
N ARG A 69 14.39 -9.18 -5.33
CA ARG A 69 15.46 -8.99 -6.34
C ARG A 69 16.84 -9.51 -5.90
N HIS A 70 16.99 -9.81 -4.61
CA HIS A 70 18.17 -10.39 -3.97
C HIS A 70 18.19 -11.93 -4.00
N GLY A 71 17.27 -12.59 -4.72
CA GLY A 71 17.23 -14.05 -4.82
C GLY A 71 16.88 -14.76 -3.52
N GLY A 72 16.24 -14.08 -2.57
CA GLY A 72 15.78 -14.68 -1.31
C GLY A 72 16.85 -14.91 -0.25
N ASN A 73 18.02 -14.25 -0.32
CA ASN A 73 19.04 -14.35 0.73
C ASN A 73 19.04 -13.11 1.66
N PRO A 74 18.46 -13.21 2.88
CA PRO A 74 18.52 -12.14 3.88
C PRO A 74 19.89 -11.99 4.58
N GLU A 75 20.82 -12.93 4.43
CA GLU A 75 22.02 -13.04 5.27
C GLU A 75 23.28 -12.30 4.76
N ARG A 76 23.18 -11.45 3.74
CA ARG A 76 24.36 -10.77 3.15
C ARG A 76 24.92 -9.59 3.95
N TRP A 77 24.52 -9.45 5.22
CA TRP A 77 25.00 -8.45 6.17
C TRP A 77 25.47 -9.09 7.49
N GLN A 78 26.25 -10.17 7.39
CA GLN A 78 27.05 -10.71 8.50
C GLN A 78 28.54 -10.53 8.18
#